data_AF-A0A411LM38-F1
#
_entry.id   AF-A0A411LM38-F1
#
_cell.length_a   1.000
_cell.length_b   1.000
_cell.length_c   1.000
_cell.angle_alpha   90.00
_cell.angle_beta   90.00
_cell.angle_gamma   90.00
#
_symmetry.space_group_name_H-M   'P 1'
#
loop_
_entity.id
_entity.type
_entity.pdbx_description
1 polymer ?
#
loop_
_entity_poly.entity_id
_entity_poly.type
_entity_poly.pdbx_seq_one_letter_code
_entity_poly.pdbx_strand_id
1 'polypeptide(L)'
;MRRLSFAPLASTLILAAALSGCIPATTPPQAPPPVQQPPRPAPEPRPVLGADWRDWPLTPGDWRYQRTGQGSTSTFGVAGAPRLILSCDLRNRTVRLNRPGSVAGAWTIRTSSTVRNVAAQAGASGAELVLAGNDRLLDAMAFSRGRFTIEQAGQPPLIIPAYAEVGRVIEDCRG
;
A
#
# COMPACT_ATOMS: atom_id res chain seq x y z
N MET A 1 42.77 -61.65 19.64
CA MET A 1 41.96 -62.58 20.46
C MET A 1 40.59 -62.71 19.80
N ARG A 2 40.29 -63.92 19.31
CA ARG A 2 39.01 -64.35 18.74
C ARG A 2 38.12 -64.84 19.88
N ARG A 3 36.82 -64.58 19.85
CA ARG A 3 35.74 -65.60 19.83
C ARG A 3 34.35 -64.97 20.02
N LEU A 4 33.48 -65.28 19.07
CA LEU A 4 32.02 -65.16 19.14
C LEU A 4 31.44 -66.05 20.25
N SER A 5 30.20 -65.80 20.67
CA SER A 5 29.21 -66.86 20.95
C SER A 5 27.77 -66.35 20.97
N PHE A 6 26.90 -67.22 20.47
CA PHE A 6 25.46 -67.11 20.17
C PHE A 6 24.57 -67.47 21.38
N ALA A 7 23.26 -67.18 21.22
CA ALA A 7 22.08 -67.40 22.07
C ALA A 7 21.92 -68.76 22.79
N PRO A 8 20.92 -68.91 23.69
CA PRO A 8 19.68 -69.56 23.23
C PRO A 8 18.36 -69.06 23.86
N LEU A 9 17.27 -69.50 23.21
CA LEU A 9 15.86 -69.38 23.55
C LEU A 9 15.45 -70.17 24.81
N ALA A 10 14.40 -69.71 25.51
CA ALA A 10 13.50 -70.58 26.26
C ALA A 10 12.08 -69.97 26.38
N SER A 11 11.10 -70.66 25.81
CA SER A 11 9.66 -70.44 25.92
C SER A 11 9.07 -71.29 27.04
N THR A 12 8.19 -70.74 27.89
CA THR A 12 7.12 -71.47 28.63
C THR A 12 6.17 -70.42 29.26
N LEU A 13 4.95 -70.16 28.77
CA LEU A 13 3.65 -70.88 28.84
C LEU A 13 2.89 -70.74 30.19
N ILE A 14 1.55 -70.55 30.07
CA ILE A 14 0.44 -70.75 31.06
C ILE A 14 0.04 -69.50 31.89
N LEU A 15 -1.22 -69.15 32.21
CA LEU A 15 -2.62 -69.33 31.75
C LEU A 15 -3.47 -68.65 32.87
N ALA A 16 -4.67 -68.14 32.54
CA ALA A 16 -5.74 -67.66 33.45
C ALA A 16 -5.56 -66.22 34.02
N ALA A 17 -6.57 -65.37 34.21
CA ALA A 17 -8.02 -65.54 34.26
C ALA A 17 -8.76 -64.23 33.92
N ALA A 18 -10.06 -64.36 33.67
CA ALA A 18 -11.06 -63.35 33.34
C ALA A 18 -11.11 -62.11 34.25
N LEU A 19 -11.57 -60.96 33.72
CA LEU A 19 -12.82 -60.27 34.11
C LEU A 19 -12.90 -58.87 33.48
N SER A 20 -13.81 -58.74 32.50
CA SER A 20 -14.75 -57.63 32.31
C SER A 20 -14.52 -56.37 33.16
N GLY A 21 -13.86 -55.37 32.59
CA GLY A 21 -13.91 -53.98 33.06
C GLY A 21 -14.64 -53.12 32.02
N CYS A 22 -15.95 -52.97 32.15
CA CYS A 22 -16.72 -51.98 31.38
C CYS A 22 -16.20 -50.58 31.75
N ILE A 23 -15.41 -49.97 30.87
CA ILE A 23 -15.06 -48.56 30.97
C ILE A 23 -16.29 -47.78 30.49
N PRO A 24 -16.93 -46.94 31.33
CA PRO A 24 -17.98 -46.05 30.85
C PRO A 24 -17.35 -45.09 29.85
N ALA A 25 -17.93 -45.02 28.64
CA ALA A 25 -17.52 -44.05 27.65
C ALA A 25 -17.72 -42.63 28.21
N THR A 26 -16.64 -41.87 28.35
CA THR A 26 -16.71 -40.44 28.66
C THR A 26 -17.44 -39.74 27.53
N THR A 27 -18.56 -39.09 27.87
CA THR A 27 -19.34 -38.32 26.92
C THR A 27 -18.45 -37.18 26.39
N PRO A 28 -18.30 -37.02 25.05
CA PRO A 28 -17.55 -35.89 24.50
C PRO A 28 -18.13 -34.58 25.03
N PRO A 29 -17.30 -33.60 25.44
CA PRO A 29 -17.79 -32.28 25.82
C PRO A 29 -18.64 -31.72 24.68
N GLN A 30 -19.89 -31.35 24.97
CA GLN A 30 -20.73 -30.67 23.98
C GLN A 30 -20.01 -29.40 23.53
N ALA A 31 -19.85 -29.24 22.21
CA ALA A 31 -19.30 -28.03 21.65
C ALA A 31 -20.16 -26.84 22.12
N PRO A 32 -19.54 -25.73 22.58
CA PRO A 32 -20.30 -24.57 22.98
C PRO A 32 -21.17 -24.09 21.81
N PRO A 33 -22.40 -23.63 22.08
CA PRO A 33 -23.31 -23.18 21.04
C PRO A 33 -22.63 -22.08 20.19
N PRO A 34 -22.84 -22.08 18.86
CA PRO A 34 -22.24 -21.09 17.99
C PRO A 34 -22.66 -19.69 18.43
N VAL A 35 -21.67 -18.88 18.82
CA VAL A 35 -21.90 -17.47 19.15
C VAL A 35 -22.28 -16.76 17.86
N GLN A 36 -23.50 -16.23 17.78
CA GLN A 36 -23.91 -15.40 16.65
C GLN A 36 -23.02 -14.15 16.62
N GLN A 37 -22.17 -14.02 15.60
CA GLN A 37 -21.46 -12.78 15.36
C GLN A 37 -22.48 -11.70 14.98
N PRO A 38 -22.42 -10.51 15.60
CA PRO A 38 -23.27 -9.41 15.20
C PRO A 38 -23.07 -9.13 13.70
N PRO A 39 -24.13 -8.78 12.96
CA PRO A 39 -24.03 -8.50 11.54
C PRO A 39 -22.99 -7.40 11.31
N ARG A 40 -22.09 -7.63 10.35
CA ARG A 40 -21.07 -6.65 9.96
C ARG A 40 -21.77 -5.34 9.59
N PRO A 41 -21.35 -4.18 10.15
CA PRO A 41 -21.90 -2.89 9.76
C PRO A 41 -21.85 -2.71 8.24
N ALA A 42 -22.92 -2.15 7.68
CA ALA A 42 -22.96 -1.84 6.25
C ALA A 42 -21.80 -0.89 5.89
N PRO A 43 -21.15 -1.04 4.72
CA PRO A 43 -20.12 -0.11 4.29
C PRO A 43 -20.66 1.32 4.24
N GLU A 44 -19.90 2.29 4.75
CA GLU A 44 -20.29 3.69 4.67
C GLU A 44 -20.42 4.14 3.20
N PRO A 45 -21.41 4.98 2.86
CA PRO A 45 -21.51 5.56 1.53
C PRO A 45 -20.23 6.32 1.18
N ARG A 46 -19.67 6.08 -0.02
CA ARG A 46 -18.54 6.87 -0.51
C ARG A 46 -19.00 8.33 -0.67
N PRO A 47 -18.21 9.32 -0.18
CA PRO A 47 -18.56 10.72 -0.37
C PRO A 47 -18.75 11.03 -1.86
N VAL A 48 -19.92 11.58 -2.21
CA VAL A 48 -20.13 12.14 -3.53
C VAL A 48 -19.33 13.43 -3.61
N LEU A 49 -18.43 13.53 -4.58
CA LEU A 49 -17.65 14.73 -4.79
C LEU A 49 -18.58 15.86 -5.27
N GLY A 50 -18.53 16.99 -4.57
CA GLY A 50 -19.29 18.19 -4.94
C GLY A 50 -18.77 18.84 -6.22
N ALA A 51 -19.44 19.90 -6.67
CA ALA A 51 -19.08 20.61 -7.89
C ALA A 51 -17.74 21.38 -7.79
N ASP A 52 -17.42 21.97 -6.62
CA ASP A 52 -16.14 22.63 -6.40
C ASP A 52 -15.11 21.65 -5.85
N TRP A 53 -14.05 21.44 -6.63
CA TRP A 53 -12.90 20.60 -6.27
C TRP A 53 -12.17 21.08 -5.03
N ARG A 54 -12.28 22.38 -4.68
CA ARG A 54 -11.62 22.94 -3.50
C ARG A 54 -12.21 22.40 -2.20
N ASP A 55 -13.48 22.03 -2.22
CA ASP A 55 -14.18 21.49 -1.05
C ASP A 55 -14.06 19.97 -0.93
N TRP A 56 -13.39 19.32 -1.90
CA TRP A 56 -13.16 17.89 -1.83
C TRP A 56 -12.25 17.55 -0.65
N PRO A 57 -12.56 16.47 0.10
CA PRO A 57 -11.74 16.04 1.21
C PRO A 57 -10.35 15.65 0.70
N LEU A 58 -9.31 16.01 1.47
CA LEU A 58 -7.95 15.58 1.16
C LEU A 58 -7.88 14.06 1.13
N THR A 59 -7.12 13.53 0.18
CA THR A 59 -6.81 12.11 0.17
C THR A 59 -6.02 11.76 1.44
N PRO A 60 -6.35 10.68 2.15
CA PRO A 60 -5.62 10.30 3.35
C PRO A 60 -4.13 10.06 3.07
N GLY A 61 -3.27 10.75 3.80
CA GLY A 61 -1.82 10.63 3.71
C GLY A 61 -1.12 11.91 4.14
N ASP A 62 0.20 11.82 4.27
CA ASP A 62 1.07 12.95 4.50
C ASP A 62 2.31 12.86 3.59
N TRP A 63 3.05 13.95 3.48
CA TRP A 63 4.30 14.00 2.74
C TRP A 63 5.48 13.53 3.58
N ARG A 64 6.37 12.77 2.96
CA ARG A 64 7.67 12.41 3.52
C ARG A 64 8.75 12.68 2.49
N TYR A 65 9.55 13.69 2.76
CA TYR A 65 10.72 14.05 1.98
C TYR A 65 11.96 13.25 2.39
N GLN A 66 12.79 12.91 1.41
CA GLN A 66 14.08 12.26 1.60
C GLN A 66 15.06 12.70 0.52
N ARG A 67 16.30 13.05 0.91
CA ARG A 67 17.41 13.20 -0.04
C ARG A 67 17.93 11.83 -0.46
N THR A 68 18.32 11.72 -1.73
CA THR A 68 18.95 10.52 -2.28
C THR A 68 20.30 10.89 -2.90
N GLY A 69 21.15 9.91 -3.18
CA GLY A 69 22.42 10.16 -3.87
C GLY A 69 22.25 10.67 -5.31
N GLN A 70 21.04 10.64 -5.87
CA GLN A 70 20.75 10.99 -7.27
C GLN A 70 19.76 12.17 -7.39
N GLY A 71 19.41 12.82 -6.27
CA GLY A 71 18.44 13.92 -6.23
C GLY A 71 17.67 13.90 -4.92
N SER A 72 16.35 14.05 -5.00
CA SER A 72 15.46 13.97 -3.84
C SER A 72 14.12 13.36 -4.21
N THR A 73 13.43 12.83 -3.21
CA THR A 73 12.13 12.20 -3.36
C THR A 73 11.20 12.68 -2.26
N SER A 74 9.97 12.98 -2.62
CA SER A 74 8.87 13.18 -1.68
C SER A 74 7.76 12.20 -1.98
N THR A 75 7.31 11.47 -0.96
CA THR A 75 6.25 10.47 -1.07
C THR A 75 5.03 10.95 -0.31
N PHE A 76 3.88 10.97 -0.98
CA PHE A 76 2.57 11.23 -0.39
C PHE A 76 1.79 9.93 -0.21
N GLY A 77 1.25 9.72 0.99
CA GLY A 77 0.37 8.59 1.27
C GLY A 77 0.34 8.25 2.75
N VAL A 78 -0.29 7.12 3.08
CA VAL A 78 -0.19 6.55 4.43
C VAL A 78 1.06 5.66 4.51
N ALA A 79 1.57 5.41 5.72
CA ALA A 79 2.75 4.58 5.91
C ALA A 79 2.59 3.22 5.22
N GLY A 80 3.53 2.87 4.33
CA GLY A 80 3.51 1.62 3.56
C GLY A 80 2.61 1.61 2.33
N ALA A 81 1.80 2.65 2.09
CA ALA A 81 0.93 2.75 0.90
C ALA A 81 1.09 4.11 0.21
N PRO A 82 2.16 4.29 -0.61
CA PRO A 82 2.37 5.50 -1.37
C PRO A 82 1.27 5.68 -2.43
N ARG A 83 0.76 6.90 -2.57
CA ARG A 83 -0.27 7.28 -3.55
C ARG A 83 0.28 8.19 -4.64
N LEU A 84 1.27 9.02 -4.33
CA LEU A 84 2.03 9.80 -5.28
C LEU A 84 3.49 9.91 -4.82
N ILE A 85 4.42 9.80 -5.76
CA ILE A 85 5.84 9.96 -5.51
C ILE A 85 6.35 11.04 -6.47
N LEU A 86 6.95 12.09 -5.93
CA LEU A 86 7.70 13.09 -6.68
C LEU A 86 9.17 12.78 -6.50
N SER A 87 9.90 12.58 -7.59
CA SER A 87 11.35 12.40 -7.54
C SER A 87 12.04 13.35 -8.50
N CYS A 88 13.07 14.02 -8.03
CA CYS A 88 14.03 14.69 -8.89
C CYS A 88 15.07 13.68 -9.39
N ASP A 89 15.21 13.58 -10.70
CA ASP A 89 16.39 13.02 -11.36
C ASP A 89 17.36 14.16 -11.66
N LEU A 90 18.39 14.31 -10.82
CA LEU A 90 19.33 15.41 -10.92
C LEU A 90 20.20 15.32 -12.18
N ARG A 91 20.44 14.10 -12.71
CA ARG A 91 21.27 13.90 -13.91
C ARG A 91 20.56 14.45 -15.14
N ASN A 92 19.26 14.20 -15.24
CA ASN A 92 18.44 14.62 -16.36
C ASN A 92 17.73 15.96 -16.13
N ARG A 93 17.80 16.52 -14.91
CA ARG A 93 17.10 17.75 -14.51
C ARG A 93 15.59 17.66 -14.75
N THR A 94 15.01 16.51 -14.43
CA THR A 94 13.59 16.24 -14.59
C THR A 94 12.93 15.90 -13.26
N VAL A 95 11.70 16.38 -13.08
CA VAL A 95 10.84 15.98 -11.98
C VAL A 95 9.84 14.96 -12.49
N ARG A 96 9.72 13.88 -11.74
CA ARG A 96 8.97 12.71 -12.11
C ARG A 96 7.89 12.45 -11.08
N LEU A 97 6.65 12.40 -11.55
CA LEU A 97 5.47 12.13 -10.76
C LEU A 97 5.05 10.69 -11.06
N ASN A 98 5.16 9.81 -10.09
CA ASN A 98 4.75 8.42 -10.18
C ASN A 98 3.50 8.19 -9.32
N ARG A 99 2.45 7.61 -9.90
CA ARG A 99 1.22 7.22 -9.21
C ARG A 99 1.17 5.69 -9.14
N PRO A 100 1.60 5.07 -8.02
CA PRO A 100 1.70 3.62 -7.89
C PRO A 100 0.36 2.92 -8.12
N GLY A 101 0.40 1.75 -8.77
CA GLY A 101 -0.79 0.94 -9.05
C GLY A 101 -1.77 1.54 -10.06
N SER A 102 -1.48 2.72 -10.62
CA SER A 102 -2.26 3.28 -11.73
C SER A 102 -1.78 2.78 -13.08
N VAL A 103 -2.60 2.96 -14.11
CA VAL A 103 -2.31 2.60 -15.50
C VAL A 103 -1.98 3.85 -16.32
N ALA A 104 -1.19 3.69 -17.39
CA ALA A 104 -0.89 4.77 -18.31
C ALA A 104 -2.18 5.39 -18.88
N GLY A 105 -2.14 6.70 -19.17
CA GLY A 105 -3.31 7.41 -19.69
C GLY A 105 -3.25 8.91 -19.44
N ALA A 106 -4.34 9.59 -19.82
CA ALA A 106 -4.47 11.01 -19.59
C ALA A 106 -4.70 11.31 -18.09
N TRP A 107 -3.94 12.25 -17.57
CA TRP A 107 -4.16 12.87 -16.26
C TRP A 107 -4.64 14.31 -16.45
N THR A 108 -5.56 14.74 -15.60
CA THR A 108 -5.86 16.16 -15.42
C THR A 108 -5.25 16.60 -14.10
N ILE A 109 -4.30 17.53 -14.17
CA ILE A 109 -3.70 18.17 -13.00
C ILE A 109 -4.35 19.54 -12.84
N ARG A 110 -5.02 19.74 -11.70
CA ARG A 110 -5.72 20.99 -11.39
C ARG A 110 -5.13 21.61 -10.14
N THR A 111 -4.73 22.87 -10.27
CA THR A 111 -4.16 23.71 -9.21
C THR A 111 -5.02 24.96 -9.04
N SER A 112 -4.66 25.85 -8.12
CA SER A 112 -5.40 27.11 -7.96
C SER A 112 -5.22 28.10 -9.12
N SER A 113 -4.19 27.93 -9.96
CA SER A 113 -3.85 28.83 -11.06
C SER A 113 -3.98 28.20 -12.45
N THR A 114 -3.90 26.87 -12.55
CA THR A 114 -3.83 26.17 -13.84
C THR A 114 -4.59 24.85 -13.78
N VAL A 115 -5.20 24.48 -14.92
CA VAL A 115 -5.65 23.11 -15.19
C VAL A 115 -4.95 22.63 -16.44
N ARG A 116 -4.22 21.51 -16.35
CA ARG A 116 -3.45 20.97 -17.49
C ARG A 116 -3.74 19.48 -17.65
N ASN A 117 -4.07 19.09 -18.88
CA ASN A 117 -4.11 17.70 -19.29
C ASN A 117 -2.71 17.26 -19.73
N VAL A 118 -2.26 16.12 -19.23
CA VAL A 118 -0.94 15.54 -19.51
C VAL A 118 -1.08 14.04 -19.76
N ALA A 119 -0.19 13.47 -20.55
CA ALA A 119 -0.16 12.04 -20.79
C ALA A 119 0.85 11.38 -19.85
N ALA A 120 0.36 10.56 -18.92
CA ALA A 120 1.20 9.71 -18.09
C ALA A 120 1.47 8.38 -18.82
N GLN A 121 2.72 7.96 -18.82
CA GLN A 121 3.18 6.72 -19.45
C GLN A 121 3.26 5.58 -18.43
N ALA A 122 3.39 4.35 -18.91
CA ALA A 122 3.65 3.21 -18.02
C ALA A 122 5.07 3.31 -17.44
N GLY A 123 5.18 3.20 -16.12
CA GLY A 123 6.43 3.11 -15.37
C GLY A 123 6.50 1.81 -14.56
N ALA A 124 7.61 1.62 -13.83
CA ALA A 124 7.88 0.35 -13.15
C ALA A 124 6.86 -0.04 -12.07
N SER A 125 6.26 0.95 -11.39
CA SER A 125 5.34 0.76 -10.26
C SER A 125 3.92 1.27 -10.53
N GLY A 126 3.62 1.79 -11.72
CA GLY A 126 2.36 2.43 -12.03
C GLY A 126 2.50 3.41 -13.20
N ALA A 127 1.68 4.45 -13.22
CA ALA A 127 1.75 5.49 -14.25
C ALA A 127 2.65 6.64 -13.84
N GLU A 128 3.34 7.23 -14.82
CA GLU A 128 4.41 8.18 -14.60
C GLU A 128 4.34 9.35 -15.57
N LEU A 129 4.51 10.56 -15.03
CA LEU A 129 4.66 11.79 -15.78
C LEU A 129 6.07 12.35 -15.51
N VAL A 130 6.81 12.64 -16.58
CA VAL A 130 8.12 13.28 -16.50
C VAL A 130 8.00 14.71 -17.03
N LEU A 131 8.45 15.67 -16.23
CA LEU A 131 8.48 17.09 -16.57
C LEU A 131 9.92 17.60 -16.48
N ALA A 132 10.27 18.58 -17.31
CA ALA A 132 11.50 19.33 -17.12
C ALA A 132 11.46 20.04 -15.75
N GLY A 133 12.59 20.17 -15.05
CA GLY A 133 12.64 20.80 -13.72
C GLY A 133 12.17 22.27 -13.67
N ASN A 134 12.10 22.92 -14.83
CA ASN A 134 11.60 24.28 -15.01
C ASN A 134 10.17 24.34 -15.61
N ASP A 135 9.46 23.21 -15.74
CA ASP A 135 8.09 23.21 -16.24
C ASP A 135 7.18 23.99 -15.28
N ARG A 136 6.42 24.96 -15.82
CA ARG A 136 5.54 25.84 -15.04
C ARG A 136 4.42 25.11 -14.29
N LEU A 137 4.07 23.88 -14.69
CA LEU A 137 3.13 23.05 -13.93
C LEU A 137 3.67 22.70 -12.55
N LEU A 138 4.99 22.51 -12.41
CA LEU A 138 5.64 22.25 -11.13
C LEU A 138 5.43 23.42 -10.17
N ASP A 139 5.65 24.65 -10.64
CA ASP A 139 5.38 25.87 -9.85
C ASP A 139 3.90 25.98 -9.50
N ALA A 140 3.01 25.72 -10.47
CA ALA A 140 1.58 25.78 -10.24
C ALA A 140 1.11 24.79 -9.16
N MET A 141 1.76 23.63 -9.04
CA MET A 141 1.48 22.67 -7.96
C MET A 141 2.05 23.15 -6.62
N ALA A 142 3.32 23.58 -6.59
CA ALA A 142 4.00 24.01 -5.37
C ALA A 142 3.34 25.24 -4.73
N PHE A 143 2.83 26.18 -5.54
CA PHE A 143 2.16 27.39 -5.09
C PHE A 143 0.62 27.28 -5.09
N SER A 144 0.07 26.08 -5.23
CA SER A 144 -1.38 25.91 -5.19
C SER A 144 -1.93 26.26 -3.80
N ARG A 145 -3.06 26.98 -3.74
CA ARG A 145 -3.69 27.35 -2.47
C ARG A 145 -4.28 26.13 -1.76
N GLY A 146 -3.53 25.58 -0.81
CA GLY A 146 -3.92 24.47 0.06
C GLY A 146 -3.83 23.10 -0.60
N ARG A 147 -4.40 22.91 -1.80
CA ARG A 147 -4.40 21.61 -2.50
C ARG A 147 -4.29 21.71 -4.01
N PHE A 148 -3.92 20.62 -4.65
CA PHE A 148 -4.06 20.37 -6.08
C PHE A 148 -4.61 18.96 -6.29
N THR A 149 -5.13 18.66 -7.48
CA THR A 149 -5.67 17.34 -7.80
C THR A 149 -4.93 16.69 -8.95
N ILE A 150 -4.87 15.36 -8.91
CA ILE A 150 -4.50 14.51 -10.05
C ILE A 150 -5.67 13.58 -10.31
N GLU A 151 -6.36 13.83 -11.42
CA GLU A 151 -7.56 13.12 -11.84
C GLU A 151 -7.21 12.20 -13.01
N GLN A 152 -7.79 10.99 -13.01
CA GLN A 152 -7.62 10.01 -14.08
C GLN A 152 -8.92 9.23 -14.23
N ALA A 153 -9.37 9.02 -15.46
CA ALA A 153 -10.59 8.26 -15.73
C ALA A 153 -10.51 6.85 -15.13
N GLY A 154 -11.58 6.42 -14.48
CA GLY A 154 -11.66 5.11 -13.82
C GLY A 154 -10.88 4.98 -12.50
N GLN A 155 -10.27 6.06 -12.03
CA GLN A 155 -9.55 6.10 -10.75
C GLN A 155 -10.13 7.17 -9.82
N PRO A 156 -10.16 6.94 -8.49
CA PRO A 156 -10.46 8.02 -7.54
C PRO A 156 -9.48 9.18 -7.76
N PRO A 157 -9.91 10.45 -7.74
CA PRO A 157 -8.99 11.58 -7.82
C PRO A 157 -8.07 11.58 -6.60
N LEU A 158 -6.81 11.99 -6.80
CA LEU A 158 -5.94 12.32 -5.68
C LEU A 158 -6.11 13.80 -5.39
N ILE A 159 -6.51 14.14 -4.16
CA ILE A 159 -6.60 15.50 -3.64
C ILE A 159 -5.45 15.68 -2.67
N ILE A 160 -4.46 16.46 -3.06
CA ILE A 160 -3.12 16.43 -2.48
C ILE A 160 -2.83 17.77 -1.85
N PRO A 161 -2.39 17.82 -0.58
CA PRO A 161 -1.98 19.07 0.03
C PRO A 161 -0.72 19.61 -0.66
N ALA A 162 -0.72 20.91 -0.96
CA ALA A 162 0.41 21.61 -1.57
C ALA A 162 1.44 22.04 -0.50
N TYR A 163 1.99 21.08 0.24
CA TYR A 163 2.96 21.35 1.30
C TYR A 163 4.38 21.57 0.75
N ALA A 164 5.27 22.03 1.64
CA ALA A 164 6.62 22.47 1.29
C ALA A 164 7.49 21.38 0.64
N GLU A 165 7.20 20.10 0.88
CA GLU A 165 7.95 18.98 0.33
C GLU A 165 7.87 18.89 -1.20
N VAL A 166 6.75 19.35 -1.79
CA VAL A 166 6.61 19.46 -3.25
C VAL A 166 7.63 20.45 -3.79
N GLY A 167 7.66 21.66 -3.22
CA GLY A 167 8.61 22.71 -3.58
C GLY A 167 10.06 22.28 -3.36
N ARG A 168 10.37 21.59 -2.26
CA ARG A 168 11.74 21.10 -1.99
C ARG A 168 12.27 20.18 -3.09
N VAL A 169 11.47 19.23 -3.58
CA VAL A 169 11.89 18.34 -4.68
C VAL A 169 12.12 19.12 -5.98
N ILE A 170 11.25 20.10 -6.26
CA ILE A 170 11.35 20.93 -7.46
C ILE A 170 12.63 21.77 -7.43
N GLU A 171 12.90 22.44 -6.31
CA GLU A 171 14.09 23.29 -6.15
C GLU A 171 15.39 22.48 -6.16
N ASP A 172 15.43 21.31 -5.50
CA ASP A 172 16.59 20.40 -5.60
C ASP A 172 16.88 20.00 -7.06
N CYS A 173 15.86 19.96 -7.92
CA CYS A 173 16.05 19.65 -9.34
C CYS A 173 16.52 20.82 -10.18
N ARG A 174 16.23 22.05 -9.76
CA ARG A 174 16.69 23.28 -10.43
C ARG A 174 18.15 23.57 -10.16
N GLY A 175 18.65 23.19 -8.98
CA GLY A 175 20.06 23.35 -8.58
C GLY A 175 20.29 24.65 -7.87
#